data_AF-A0A817D1B5-F1
#
_entry.id   AF-A0A817D1B5-F1
#
_cell.length_a   1.000
_cell.length_b   1.000
_cell.length_c   1.000
_cell.angle_alpha   90.00
_cell.angle_beta   90.00
_cell.angle_gamma   90.00
#
_symmetry.space_group_name_H-M   'P 1'
#
loop_
_entity.id
_entity.type
_entity.pdbx_description
1 polymer ?
#
loop_
_entity_poly.entity_id
_entity_poly.type
_entity_poly.pdbx_seq_one_letter_code
_entity_poly.pdbx_strand_id
1 'polypeptide(L)'
;MSIITNRSMLIINCISIEIILKSCLASSEWLNACVAIEGMFTIIKNVPFDKKKSRIVAKRVILVVIILTTITHIHDPLYRQVINDLDGDQQRIWCLSEYSSTLTKYNQFITLFHFLVPFSLNLISAFVIIIVAARSHVNEESELSFKQHFKLKLKQHKNIIIAPSILLVLGLPRLIISFTSGCIRSPRQSWPYLIGYFVSFIPSMSTLFVFVFPSKNYKSEFDKTIQRWIRPFRRRS
;
A
#
# COMPACT_ATOMS: atom_id res chain seq x y z
N MET A 1 8.96 -20.58 30.97
CA MET A 1 9.74 -20.70 29.71
C MET A 1 10.04 -19.30 29.19
N SER A 2 11.21 -18.74 29.49
CA SER A 2 11.66 -17.43 29.03
C SER A 2 12.38 -17.56 27.70
N ILE A 3 11.65 -17.45 26.59
CA ILE A 3 12.18 -17.66 25.22
C ILE A 3 12.93 -16.44 24.65
N ILE A 4 13.05 -15.32 25.37
CA ILE A 4 13.78 -14.14 24.87
C ILE A 4 14.69 -13.58 25.97
N THR A 5 15.97 -13.96 25.93
CA THR A 5 16.98 -13.61 26.95
C THR A 5 17.57 -12.21 26.76
N ASN A 6 17.48 -11.63 25.56
CA ASN A 6 18.13 -10.37 25.21
C ASN A 6 17.09 -9.25 24.96
N ARG A 7 16.88 -8.41 25.98
CA ARG A 7 16.04 -7.20 25.89
C ARG A 7 16.42 -6.29 24.72
N SER A 8 17.72 -6.16 24.44
CA SER A 8 18.22 -5.36 23.31
C SER A 8 17.80 -5.92 21.96
N MET A 9 17.81 -7.24 21.77
CA MET A 9 17.32 -7.87 20.53
C MET A 9 15.82 -7.62 20.35
N LEU A 10 15.04 -7.66 21.43
CA LEU A 10 13.61 -7.39 21.36
C LEU A 10 13.29 -5.93 20.99
N ILE A 11 14.05 -4.97 21.54
CA ILE A 11 13.95 -3.55 21.19
C ILE A 11 14.28 -3.34 19.71
N ILE A 12 15.43 -3.87 19.25
CA ILE A 12 15.87 -3.74 17.86
C ILE A 12 14.83 -4.33 16.90
N ASN A 13 14.34 -5.54 17.19
CA ASN A 13 13.35 -6.21 16.36
C ASN A 13 12.04 -5.40 16.31
N CYS A 14 11.57 -4.90 17.46
CA CYS A 14 10.35 -4.11 17.47
C CYS A 14 10.49 -2.84 16.63
N ILE A 15 11.56 -2.08 16.83
CA ILE A 15 11.79 -0.83 16.11
C ILE A 15 11.93 -1.09 14.61
N SER A 16 12.72 -2.11 14.24
CA SER A 16 13.01 -2.44 12.84
C SER A 16 11.77 -2.92 12.09
N ILE A 17 10.97 -3.79 12.70
CA ILE A 17 9.77 -4.32 12.04
C ILE A 17 8.78 -3.19 11.77
N GLU A 18 8.54 -2.31 12.75
CA GLU A 18 7.56 -1.24 12.61
C GLU A 18 7.97 -0.22 11.54
N ILE A 19 9.23 0.23 11.54
CA ILE A 19 9.71 1.22 10.57
C ILE A 19 9.72 0.68 9.15
N ILE A 20 10.15 -0.58 8.98
CA ILE A 20 10.13 -1.26 7.67
C ILE A 20 8.69 -1.37 7.19
N LEU A 21 7.79 -1.80 8.07
CA LEU A 21 6.39 -2.01 7.72
C LEU A 21 5.68 -0.71 7.33
N LYS A 22 5.89 0.38 8.08
CA LYS A 22 5.32 1.70 7.76
C LYS A 22 5.89 2.26 6.47
N SER A 23 7.21 2.24 6.32
CA SER A 23 7.89 2.76 5.12
C SER A 23 7.50 1.99 3.86
N CYS A 24 7.49 0.66 3.92
CA CYS A 24 7.11 -0.18 2.77
C CYS A 24 5.65 0.05 2.36
N LEU A 25 4.74 0.19 3.33
CA LEU A 25 3.33 0.38 3.03
C LEU A 25 3.08 1.76 2.39
N ALA A 26 3.63 2.81 2.98
CA ALA A 26 3.55 4.15 2.41
C ALA A 26 4.21 4.21 1.02
N SER A 27 5.38 3.57 0.85
CA SER A 27 6.03 3.46 -0.45
C SER A 27 5.15 2.79 -1.50
N SER A 28 4.49 1.68 -1.13
CA SER A 28 3.57 0.96 -2.03
C SER A 28 2.42 1.86 -2.49
N GLU A 29 1.80 2.60 -1.58
CA GLU A 29 0.69 3.52 -1.88
C GLU A 29 1.14 4.64 -2.82
N TRP A 30 2.27 5.28 -2.54
CA TRP A 30 2.86 6.33 -3.37
C TRP A 30 3.29 5.83 -4.75
N LEU A 31 3.88 4.64 -4.83
CA LEU A 31 4.26 4.03 -6.11
C LEU A 31 3.04 3.70 -6.96
N ASN A 32 1.97 3.19 -6.34
CA ASN A 32 0.72 2.93 -7.03
C ASN A 32 0.12 4.23 -7.62
N ALA A 33 0.14 5.32 -6.84
CA ALA A 33 -0.27 6.65 -7.32
C ALA A 33 0.61 7.13 -8.49
N CYS A 34 1.92 6.93 -8.44
CA CYS A 34 2.83 7.30 -9.53
C CYS A 34 2.52 6.54 -10.83
N VAL A 35 2.23 5.23 -10.73
CA VAL A 35 1.83 4.40 -11.89
C VAL A 35 0.50 4.89 -12.48
N ALA A 36 -0.48 5.22 -11.62
CA ALA A 36 -1.76 5.77 -12.08
C ALA A 36 -1.59 7.12 -12.81
N ILE A 37 -0.73 7.99 -12.29
CA ILE A 37 -0.40 9.29 -12.91
C ILE A 37 0.31 9.10 -14.26
N GLU A 38 1.28 8.18 -14.35
CA GLU A 38 1.96 7.88 -15.61
C GLU A 38 0.98 7.37 -16.68
N GLY A 39 0.08 6.47 -16.29
CA GLY A 39 -1.00 5.98 -17.15
C GLY A 39 -1.94 7.11 -17.62
N MET A 40 -2.30 8.01 -16.71
CA MET A 40 -3.11 9.19 -17.01
C MET A 40 -2.41 10.11 -18.04
N PHE A 41 -1.13 10.44 -17.84
CA PHE A 41 -0.39 11.30 -18.77
C PHE A 41 -0.22 10.67 -20.15
N THR A 42 0.02 9.36 -20.21
CA THR A 42 0.17 8.63 -21.48
C THR A 42 -1.11 8.74 -22.31
N ILE A 43 -2.27 8.61 -21.66
CA ILE A 43 -3.58 8.72 -22.31
C ILE A 43 -3.93 10.17 -22.69
N ILE A 44 -3.67 11.15 -21.80
CA ILE A 44 -3.96 12.57 -22.09
C ILE A 44 -3.14 13.09 -23.27
N LYS A 45 -1.83 12.80 -23.29
CA LYS A 45 -0.92 13.37 -24.28
C LYS A 45 -0.93 12.62 -25.61
N ASN A 46 -1.61 11.46 -25.70
CA ASN A 46 -1.53 10.55 -26.84
C ASN A 46 -0.07 10.25 -27.27
N VAL A 47 0.89 10.35 -26.33
CA VAL A 47 2.31 10.12 -26.61
C VAL A 47 2.57 8.61 -26.50
N PRO A 48 3.24 7.99 -27.48
CA PRO A 48 3.60 6.59 -27.39
C PRO A 48 4.51 6.36 -26.17
N PHE A 49 4.18 5.33 -25.39
CA PHE A 49 4.93 4.97 -24.19
C PHE A 49 6.37 4.58 -24.52
N ASP A 50 7.34 5.43 -24.15
CA ASP A 50 8.77 5.13 -24.27
C ASP A 50 9.24 4.29 -23.07
N LYS A 51 9.41 3.00 -23.32
CA LYS A 51 9.86 2.02 -22.33
C LYS A 51 11.25 2.32 -21.75
N LYS A 52 12.19 2.87 -22.54
CA LYS A 52 13.55 3.17 -22.05
C LYS A 52 13.52 4.36 -21.10
N LYS A 53 12.82 5.42 -21.50
CA LYS A 53 12.65 6.63 -20.68
C LYS A 53 11.85 6.34 -19.40
N SER A 54 10.73 5.63 -19.51
CA SER A 54 9.91 5.22 -18.37
C SER A 54 10.72 4.40 -17.36
N ARG A 55 11.54 3.43 -17.81
CA ARG A 55 12.37 2.62 -16.90
C ARG A 55 13.39 3.45 -16.10
N ILE A 56 14.02 4.45 -16.72
CA ILE A 56 14.99 5.32 -16.03
C ILE A 56 14.27 6.19 -15.00
N VAL A 57 13.14 6.77 -15.38
CA VAL A 57 12.32 7.60 -14.47
C VAL A 57 11.79 6.76 -13.33
N ALA A 58 11.23 5.57 -13.59
CA ALA A 58 10.70 4.67 -12.58
C ALA A 58 11.76 4.29 -11.52
N LYS A 59 12.99 3.98 -11.94
CA LYS A 59 14.09 3.71 -10.98
C LYS A 59 14.37 4.89 -10.05
N ARG A 60 14.37 6.12 -10.59
CA ARG A 60 14.58 7.34 -9.79
C ARG A 60 13.40 7.60 -8.85
N VAL A 61 12.17 7.46 -9.35
CA VAL A 61 10.94 7.63 -8.56
C VAL A 61 10.88 6.63 -7.41
N ILE A 62 11.20 5.35 -7.65
CA ILE A 62 11.24 4.32 -6.60
C ILE A 62 12.21 4.70 -5.50
N LEU A 63 13.43 5.09 -5.85
CA LEU A 63 14.44 5.49 -4.87
C LEU A 63 13.98 6.69 -4.05
N VAL A 64 13.44 7.72 -4.72
CA VAL A 64 12.97 8.95 -4.06
C VAL A 64 11.79 8.66 -3.13
N VAL A 65 10.81 7.87 -3.57
CA VAL A 65 9.64 7.51 -2.76
C VAL A 65 10.04 6.74 -1.50
N ILE A 66 10.95 5.76 -1.62
CA ILE A 66 11.44 5.01 -0.47
C ILE A 66 12.13 5.94 0.53
N ILE A 67 13.04 6.81 0.06
CA ILE A 67 13.76 7.75 0.92
C ILE A 67 12.78 8.69 1.65
N LEU A 68 11.83 9.31 0.91
CA LEU A 68 10.89 10.27 1.50
C LEU A 68 9.94 9.61 2.52
N THR A 69 9.46 8.40 2.23
CA THR A 69 8.57 7.68 3.15
C THR A 69 9.31 7.19 4.39
N THR A 70 10.58 6.82 4.30
CA THR A 70 11.38 6.48 5.49
C THR A 70 11.68 7.70 6.35
N ILE A 71 12.05 8.84 5.74
CA ILE A 71 12.35 10.07 6.48
C ILE A 71 11.12 10.57 7.25
N THR A 72 9.93 10.52 6.66
CA THR A 72 8.69 10.95 7.31
C THR A 72 8.33 10.09 8.52
N HIS A 73 8.69 8.80 8.52
CA HIS A 73 8.47 7.87 9.63
C HIS A 73 9.62 7.79 10.66
N ILE A 74 10.72 8.54 10.48
CA ILE A 74 11.90 8.46 11.38
C ILE A 74 11.63 8.91 12.82
N HIS A 75 10.53 9.63 13.06
CA HIS A 75 10.15 10.06 14.40
C HIS A 75 9.67 8.88 15.28
N ASP A 76 9.00 7.87 14.71
CA ASP A 76 8.50 6.70 15.44
C ASP A 76 9.60 5.87 16.14
N PRO A 77 10.71 5.45 15.49
CA PRO A 77 11.76 4.66 16.13
C PRO A 77 12.46 5.38 17.30
N LEU A 78 12.48 6.72 17.30
CA LEU A 78 13.15 7.52 18.33
C LEU A 78 12.39 7.55 19.66
N TYR A 79 11.07 7.39 19.63
CA TYR A 79 10.19 7.46 20.81
C TYR A 79 9.55 6.11 21.17
N ARG A 80 9.95 5.03 20.49
CA ARG A 80 9.42 3.69 20.72
C ARG A 80 10.19 3.00 21.85
N GLN A 81 9.46 2.52 22.85
CA GLN A 81 10.01 1.86 24.02
C GLN A 81 9.41 0.47 24.23
N VAL A 82 10.14 -0.40 24.93
CA VAL A 82 9.66 -1.72 25.33
C VAL A 82 9.29 -1.66 26.80
N ILE A 83 7.98 -1.74 27.08
CA ILE A 83 7.39 -1.69 28.42
C ILE A 83 7.12 -3.13 28.88
N ASN A 84 7.60 -3.47 30.06
CA ASN A 84 7.31 -4.75 30.71
C ASN A 84 6.12 -4.55 31.63
N ASP A 85 5.00 -5.22 31.33
CA ASP A 85 3.84 -5.26 32.22
C ASP A 85 4.06 -6.40 33.21
N LEU A 86 4.47 -6.03 34.44
CA LEU A 86 4.83 -6.94 35.52
C LEU A 86 3.69 -7.14 36.54
N ASP A 87 2.58 -6.40 36.40
CA ASP A 87 1.51 -6.30 37.40
C ASP A 87 0.29 -7.22 37.14
N GLY A 88 0.39 -8.15 36.18
CA GLY A 88 -0.63 -9.17 35.92
C GLY A 88 -0.10 -10.60 36.08
N ASP A 89 -1.00 -11.57 36.31
CA ASP A 89 -0.71 -13.02 36.41
C ASP A 89 0.08 -13.60 35.21
N GLN A 90 0.27 -12.81 34.15
CA GLN A 90 1.08 -13.12 32.98
C GLN A 90 2.06 -11.98 32.71
N GLN A 91 3.36 -12.26 32.80
CA GLN A 91 4.41 -11.33 32.38
C GLN A 91 4.30 -11.08 30.86
N ARG A 92 3.92 -9.86 30.47
CA ARG A 92 3.75 -9.47 29.05
C ARG A 92 4.71 -8.35 28.69
N ILE A 93 5.36 -8.49 27.53
CA ILE A 93 6.25 -7.45 27.00
C ILE A 93 5.53 -6.74 25.85
N TRP A 94 5.28 -5.44 26.02
CA TRP A 94 4.65 -4.60 25.02
C TRP A 94 5.70 -3.75 24.32
N CYS A 95 5.53 -3.58 23.02
CA CYS A 95 6.28 -2.58 22.30
C CYS A 95 5.35 -1.45 21.85
N LEU A 96 5.39 -0.37 22.62
CA LEU A 96 4.53 0.79 22.43
C LEU A 96 5.39 2.03 22.20
N SER A 97 4.88 2.96 21.39
CA SER A 97 5.45 4.30 21.33
C SER A 97 4.75 5.21 22.33
N GLU A 98 5.52 5.80 23.22
CA GLU A 98 5.06 6.86 24.11
C GLU A 98 5.43 8.21 23.50
N TYR A 99 4.47 8.83 22.85
CA TYR A 99 4.64 10.13 22.22
C TYR A 99 4.20 11.25 23.15
N SER A 100 4.88 12.41 23.06
CA SER A 100 4.30 13.65 23.54
C SER A 100 3.04 14.00 22.74
N SER A 101 2.15 14.82 23.30
CA SER A 101 0.91 15.23 22.62
C SER A 101 1.13 15.84 21.24
N THR A 102 2.23 16.57 21.04
CA THR A 102 2.65 17.14 19.75
C THR A 102 3.08 16.05 18.76
N LEU A 103 3.86 15.07 19.21
CA LEU A 103 4.33 13.95 18.39
C LEU A 103 3.18 13.03 17.98
N THR A 104 2.18 12.83 18.85
CA THR A 104 0.97 12.07 18.50
C THR A 104 0.21 12.73 17.37
N LYS A 105 0.00 14.06 17.43
CA LYS A 105 -0.66 14.81 16.35
C LYS A 105 0.12 14.73 15.05
N TYR A 106 1.44 14.84 15.11
CA TYR A 106 2.30 14.69 13.93
C TYR A 106 2.20 13.28 13.33
N ASN A 107 2.31 12.22 14.14
CA ASN A 107 2.18 10.83 13.68
C ASN A 107 0.81 10.56 13.04
N GLN A 108 -0.28 11.09 13.63
CA GLN A 108 -1.62 11.00 13.05
C GLN A 108 -1.71 11.74 11.71
N PHE A 109 -1.18 12.96 11.63
CA PHE A 109 -1.15 13.75 10.41
C PHE A 109 -0.37 13.04 9.29
N ILE A 110 0.83 12.55 9.58
CA ILE A 110 1.66 11.81 8.62
C ILE A 110 0.95 10.54 8.17
N THR A 111 0.37 9.77 9.08
CA THR A 111 -0.40 8.56 8.73
C THR A 111 -1.59 8.90 7.81
N LEU A 112 -2.32 9.97 8.11
CA LEU A 112 -3.43 10.43 7.28
C LEU A 112 -2.95 10.91 5.91
N PHE A 113 -1.83 11.65 5.86
CA PHE A 113 -1.24 12.19 4.64
C PHE A 113 -0.80 11.07 3.69
N HIS A 114 -0.03 10.09 4.18
CA HIS A 114 0.44 8.98 3.37
C HIS A 114 -0.69 8.08 2.86
N PHE A 115 -1.86 8.09 3.52
CA PHE A 115 -3.03 7.38 3.04
C PHE A 115 -3.88 8.20 2.06
N LEU A 116 -4.35 9.39 2.48
CA LEU A 116 -5.33 10.19 1.73
C LEU A 116 -4.77 10.74 0.43
N VAL A 117 -3.51 11.18 0.42
CA VAL A 117 -2.93 11.83 -0.76
C VAL A 117 -2.74 10.83 -1.91
N PRO A 118 -2.06 9.68 -1.72
CA PRO A 118 -1.96 8.67 -2.77
C PRO A 118 -3.33 8.13 -3.20
N PHE A 119 -4.27 7.96 -2.27
CA PHE A 119 -5.62 7.55 -2.60
C PHE A 119 -6.32 8.54 -3.54
N SER A 120 -6.30 9.83 -3.18
CA SER A 120 -6.93 10.89 -3.98
C SER A 120 -6.32 10.97 -5.38
N LEU A 121 -4.99 10.86 -5.50
CA LEU A 121 -4.29 10.82 -6.78
C LEU A 121 -4.69 9.62 -7.64
N ASN A 122 -4.81 8.43 -7.05
CA ASN A 122 -5.26 7.23 -7.74
C ASN A 122 -6.71 7.39 -8.25
N LEU A 123 -7.60 7.91 -7.42
CA LEU A 123 -9.01 8.12 -7.76
C LEU A 123 -9.16 9.13 -8.91
N ILE A 124 -8.50 10.28 -8.80
CA ILE A 124 -8.50 11.32 -9.82
C ILE A 124 -7.93 10.78 -11.14
N SER A 125 -6.79 10.07 -11.08
CA SER A 125 -6.16 9.48 -12.27
C SER A 125 -7.10 8.49 -12.97
N ALA A 126 -7.80 7.64 -12.21
CA ALA A 126 -8.77 6.71 -12.77
C ALA A 126 -9.93 7.42 -13.46
N PHE A 127 -10.53 8.44 -12.82
CA PHE A 127 -11.60 9.23 -13.42
C PHE A 127 -11.16 9.91 -14.73
N VAL A 128 -9.99 10.54 -14.73
CA VAL A 128 -9.46 11.23 -15.91
C VAL A 128 -9.20 10.24 -17.05
N ILE A 129 -8.59 9.08 -16.76
CA ILE A 129 -8.37 8.02 -17.76
C ILE A 129 -9.70 7.61 -18.42
N ILE A 130 -10.75 7.39 -17.65
CA ILE A 130 -12.05 6.96 -18.19
C ILE A 130 -12.67 8.07 -19.04
N ILE A 131 -12.63 9.32 -18.58
CA ILE A 131 -13.19 10.46 -19.32
C ILE A 131 -12.49 10.63 -20.67
N VAL A 132 -11.15 10.63 -20.67
CA VAL A 132 -10.36 10.79 -21.90
C VAL A 132 -10.56 9.62 -22.85
N ALA A 133 -10.53 8.39 -22.33
CA ALA A 133 -10.75 7.18 -23.14
C ALA A 133 -12.18 7.08 -23.68
N ALA A 134 -13.18 7.65 -23.00
CA ALA A 134 -14.55 7.73 -23.51
C ALA A 134 -14.68 8.81 -24.61
N ARG A 135 -14.00 9.96 -24.46
CA ARG A 135 -13.97 11.02 -25.47
C ARG A 135 -13.24 10.62 -26.74
N SER A 136 -12.13 9.88 -26.63
CA SER A 136 -11.35 9.45 -27.81
C SER A 136 -12.17 8.53 -28.72
N HIS A 137 -12.99 7.64 -28.16
CA HIS A 137 -13.84 6.74 -28.95
C HIS A 137 -15.04 7.43 -29.61
N VAL A 138 -15.66 8.42 -28.95
CA VAL A 138 -16.76 9.20 -29.54
C VAL A 138 -16.30 9.97 -30.79
N ASN A 139 -15.04 10.39 -30.83
CA ASN A 139 -14.48 11.08 -31.99
C ASN A 139 -14.14 10.14 -33.16
N GLU A 140 -14.06 8.82 -32.93
CA GLU A 140 -13.73 7.81 -33.95
C GLU A 140 -14.96 7.01 -34.44
N GLU A 141 -16.00 6.82 -33.61
CA GLU A 141 -17.25 6.13 -33.98
C GLU A 141 -18.46 7.08 -33.88
N SER A 142 -19.03 7.44 -35.03
CA SER A 142 -20.02 8.52 -35.19
C SER A 142 -21.47 8.22 -34.78
N GLU A 143 -21.77 7.11 -34.09
CA GLU A 143 -23.17 6.68 -33.88
C GLU A 143 -23.61 6.49 -32.42
N LEU A 144 -22.71 6.46 -31.44
CA LEU A 144 -23.04 6.16 -30.04
C LEU A 144 -22.80 7.36 -29.11
N SER A 145 -23.72 7.60 -28.18
CA SER A 145 -23.63 8.74 -27.24
C SER A 145 -22.46 8.58 -26.26
N PHE A 146 -21.82 9.69 -25.87
CA PHE A 146 -20.75 9.73 -24.85
C PHE A 146 -21.08 8.93 -23.58
N LYS A 147 -22.33 8.97 -23.10
CA LYS A 147 -22.78 8.18 -21.94
C LYS A 147 -22.68 6.66 -22.17
N GLN A 148 -22.93 6.19 -23.39
CA GLN A 148 -22.89 4.77 -23.73
C GLN A 148 -21.45 4.27 -23.85
N HIS A 149 -20.56 5.01 -24.53
CA HIS A 149 -19.12 4.68 -24.58
C HIS A 149 -18.46 4.71 -23.20
N PHE A 150 -18.80 5.70 -22.37
CA PHE A 150 -18.35 5.77 -20.99
C PHE A 150 -18.76 4.53 -20.20
N LYS A 151 -20.04 4.12 -20.27
CA LYS A 151 -20.55 2.93 -19.58
C LYS A 151 -19.89 1.63 -20.08
N LEU A 152 -19.56 1.54 -21.36
CA LEU A 152 -18.93 0.36 -21.97
C LEU A 152 -17.45 0.23 -21.60
N LYS A 153 -16.68 1.32 -21.68
CA LYS A 153 -15.27 1.39 -21.20
C LYS A 153 -15.18 1.14 -19.70
N LEU A 154 -16.13 1.67 -18.91
CA LEU A 154 -16.24 1.41 -17.47
C LEU A 154 -16.49 -0.08 -17.17
N LYS A 155 -17.35 -0.74 -17.97
CA LYS A 155 -17.65 -2.17 -17.84
C LYS A 155 -16.48 -3.05 -18.28
N GLN A 156 -15.76 -2.64 -19.32
CA GLN A 156 -14.62 -3.38 -19.89
C GLN A 156 -13.33 -3.22 -19.05
N HIS A 157 -13.14 -2.07 -18.42
CA HIS A 157 -12.00 -1.76 -17.53
C HIS A 157 -12.40 -1.67 -16.06
N LYS A 158 -13.44 -2.41 -15.63
CA LYS A 158 -13.92 -2.47 -14.25
C LYS A 158 -12.78 -2.67 -13.24
N ASN A 159 -11.77 -3.46 -13.62
CA ASN A 159 -10.59 -3.77 -12.81
C ASN A 159 -9.68 -2.56 -12.50
N ILE A 160 -9.66 -1.52 -13.37
CA ILE A 160 -8.85 -0.30 -13.16
C ILE A 160 -9.38 0.53 -11.98
N ILE A 161 -10.69 0.46 -11.70
CA ILE A 161 -11.34 1.20 -10.60
C ILE A 161 -11.53 0.29 -9.38
N ILE A 162 -11.77 -1.00 -9.62
CA ILE A 162 -11.90 -2.00 -8.57
C ILE A 162 -10.60 -2.10 -7.77
N ALA A 163 -9.43 -2.14 -8.40
CA ALA A 163 -8.18 -2.36 -7.67
C ALA A 163 -7.85 -1.20 -6.69
N PRO A 164 -7.92 0.09 -7.07
CA PRO A 164 -7.78 1.21 -6.13
C PRO A 164 -8.88 1.25 -5.05
N SER A 165 -10.12 0.91 -5.40
CA SER A 165 -11.25 0.88 -4.45
C SER A 165 -11.14 -0.28 -3.45
N ILE A 166 -10.67 -1.45 -3.88
CA ILE A 166 -10.37 -2.59 -3.01
C ILE A 166 -9.24 -2.21 -2.05
N LEU A 167 -8.17 -1.59 -2.53
CA LEU A 167 -7.08 -1.11 -1.67
C LEU A 167 -7.56 -0.09 -0.62
N LEU A 168 -8.51 0.80 -0.98
CA LEU A 168 -9.15 1.72 -0.03
C LEU A 168 -9.91 0.97 1.08
N VAL A 169 -10.82 0.07 0.70
CA VAL A 169 -11.65 -0.69 1.65
C VAL A 169 -10.78 -1.50 2.60
N LEU A 170 -9.72 -2.09 2.08
CA LEU A 170 -8.80 -2.89 2.88
C LEU A 170 -7.82 -2.06 3.73
N GLY A 171 -7.53 -0.81 3.35
CA GLY A 171 -6.66 0.11 4.12
C GLY A 171 -7.39 0.93 5.21
N LEU A 172 -8.71 1.08 5.10
CA LEU A 172 -9.57 1.74 6.10
C LEU A 172 -9.44 1.21 7.54
N PRO A 173 -9.37 -0.11 7.79
CA PRO A 173 -9.10 -0.66 9.11
C PRO A 173 -7.83 -0.10 9.76
N ARG A 174 -6.79 0.18 8.96
CA ARG A 174 -5.50 0.72 9.43
C ARG A 174 -5.62 2.13 9.97
N LEU A 175 -6.40 2.97 9.28
CA LEU A 175 -6.69 4.33 9.75
C LEU A 175 -7.43 4.28 11.08
N ILE A 176 -8.50 3.46 11.18
CA ILE A 176 -9.30 3.33 12.39
C ILE A 176 -8.42 2.92 13.59
N ILE A 177 -7.46 2.03 13.39
CA ILE A 177 -6.53 1.57 14.43
C ILE A 177 -5.54 2.65 14.84
N SER A 178 -5.00 3.40 13.88
CA SER A 178 -4.09 4.50 14.17
C SER A 178 -4.74 5.63 14.97
N PHE A 179 -6.07 5.79 14.89
CA PHE A 179 -6.83 6.77 15.68
C PHE A 179 -7.36 6.20 17.00
N THR A 180 -7.54 4.88 17.13
CA THR A 180 -8.05 4.23 18.34
C THR A 180 -6.98 3.81 19.35
N SER A 181 -5.70 3.65 18.93
CA SER A 181 -4.59 3.33 19.84
C SER A 181 -4.33 4.41 20.90
N GLY A 182 -4.73 5.66 20.67
CA GLY A 182 -4.68 6.74 21.67
C GLY A 182 -5.82 6.73 22.70
N CYS A 183 -6.85 5.90 22.50
CA CYS A 183 -8.07 5.91 23.32
C CYS A 183 -8.23 4.69 24.25
N ILE A 184 -7.32 3.69 24.21
CA ILE A 184 -7.49 2.44 24.97
C ILE A 184 -6.81 2.56 26.33
N ARG A 185 -7.63 2.83 27.36
CA ARG A 185 -7.24 2.82 28.78
C ARG A 185 -7.38 1.45 29.46
N SER A 186 -7.84 0.40 28.78
CA SER A 186 -8.14 -0.88 29.42
C SER A 186 -7.68 -2.11 28.60
N PRO A 187 -6.79 -2.96 29.14
CA PRO A 187 -6.23 -4.13 28.44
C PRO A 187 -7.15 -5.36 28.42
N ARG A 188 -8.41 -5.26 28.88
CA ARG A 188 -9.29 -6.42 29.07
C ARG A 188 -9.86 -7.03 27.79
N GLN A 189 -9.78 -6.38 26.63
CA GLN A 189 -10.31 -6.90 25.34
C GLN A 189 -9.38 -6.55 24.15
N SER A 190 -8.18 -7.14 24.12
CA SER A 190 -7.14 -6.87 23.08
C SER A 190 -7.40 -7.56 21.73
N TRP A 191 -8.29 -8.55 21.66
CA TRP A 191 -8.56 -9.35 20.45
C TRP A 191 -9.07 -8.57 19.24
N PRO A 192 -10.10 -7.70 19.33
CA PRO A 192 -10.58 -6.94 18.17
C PRO A 192 -9.52 -5.98 17.61
N TYR A 193 -8.64 -5.46 18.47
CA TYR A 193 -7.50 -4.65 18.05
C TYR A 193 -6.45 -5.46 17.28
N LEU A 194 -6.07 -6.64 17.78
CA LEU A 194 -5.16 -7.54 17.06
C LEU A 194 -5.74 -7.95 15.70
N ILE A 195 -7.01 -8.31 15.67
CA ILE A 195 -7.71 -8.69 14.44
C ILE A 195 -7.69 -7.53 13.45
N GLY A 196 -8.06 -6.32 13.86
CA GLY A 196 -7.98 -5.14 13.01
C GLY A 196 -6.56 -4.89 12.49
N TYR A 197 -5.55 -5.06 13.34
CA TYR A 197 -4.15 -4.85 12.98
C TYR A 197 -3.72 -5.83 11.88
N PHE A 198 -4.04 -7.12 12.04
CA PHE A 198 -3.78 -8.11 10.98
C PHE A 198 -4.57 -7.86 9.70
N VAL A 199 -5.85 -7.49 9.82
CA VAL A 199 -6.71 -7.14 8.68
C VAL A 199 -6.13 -5.98 7.87
N SER A 200 -5.49 -5.02 8.54
CA SER A 200 -4.84 -3.87 7.92
C SER A 200 -3.65 -4.23 7.01
N PHE A 201 -3.09 -5.44 7.12
CA PHE A 201 -2.00 -5.92 6.24
C PHE A 201 -2.48 -6.77 5.08
N ILE A 202 -3.72 -7.27 5.14
CA ILE A 202 -4.37 -8.00 4.04
C ILE A 202 -4.27 -7.24 2.70
N PRO A 203 -4.50 -5.91 2.58
CA PRO A 203 -4.37 -5.23 1.29
C PRO A 203 -2.99 -5.41 0.65
N SER A 204 -1.93 -5.23 1.44
CA SER A 204 -0.55 -5.33 0.94
C SER A 204 -0.17 -6.76 0.55
N MET A 205 -0.62 -7.74 1.31
CA MET A 205 -0.46 -9.16 0.96
C MET A 205 -1.33 -9.56 -0.25
N SER A 206 -2.44 -8.86 -0.47
CA SER A 206 -3.38 -9.12 -1.56
C SER A 206 -2.98 -8.47 -2.88
N THR A 207 -1.97 -7.59 -2.92
CA THR A 207 -1.50 -6.90 -4.13
C THR A 207 -1.21 -7.87 -5.27
N LEU A 208 -0.55 -9.00 -4.99
CA LEU A 208 -0.27 -10.04 -5.99
C LEU A 208 -1.58 -10.62 -6.56
N PHE A 209 -2.54 -10.96 -5.69
CA PHE A 209 -3.82 -11.53 -6.09
C PHE A 209 -4.73 -10.55 -6.82
N VAL A 210 -4.68 -9.26 -6.45
CA VAL A 210 -5.53 -8.21 -7.02
C VAL A 210 -4.99 -7.71 -8.36
N PHE A 211 -3.66 -7.65 -8.56
CA PHE A 211 -3.07 -7.09 -9.79
C PHE A 211 -2.51 -8.15 -10.74
N VAL A 212 -1.91 -9.23 -10.24
CA VAL A 212 -1.23 -10.22 -11.09
C VAL A 212 -2.22 -11.26 -11.62
N PHE A 213 -3.02 -11.87 -10.75
CA PHE A 213 -3.92 -12.96 -11.12
C PHE A 213 -5.02 -12.59 -12.14
N PRO A 214 -5.74 -11.45 -12.01
CA PRO A 214 -6.78 -11.09 -12.96
C PRO A 214 -6.26 -10.50 -14.28
N SER A 215 -4.99 -10.10 -14.35
CA SER A 215 -4.41 -9.52 -15.57
C SER A 215 -3.75 -10.60 -16.44
N LYS A 216 -4.23 -10.76 -17.68
CA LYS A 216 -3.67 -11.71 -18.66
C LYS A 216 -2.17 -11.47 -18.93
N ASN A 217 -1.76 -10.20 -19.00
CA ASN A 217 -0.36 -9.83 -19.28
C ASN A 217 0.55 -10.12 -18.09
N TYR A 218 0.16 -9.71 -16.88
CA TYR A 218 0.98 -9.94 -15.68
C TYR A 218 1.04 -11.43 -15.32
N LYS A 219 -0.07 -12.16 -15.46
CA LYS A 219 -0.11 -13.61 -15.25
C LYS A 219 0.81 -14.37 -16.22
N SER A 220 0.82 -14.01 -17.51
CA SER A 220 1.68 -14.64 -18.50
C SER A 220 3.18 -14.47 -18.17
N GLU A 221 3.60 -13.27 -17.76
CA GLU A 221 5.00 -13.04 -17.37
C GLU A 221 5.37 -13.72 -16.05
N PHE A 222 4.43 -13.78 -15.10
CA PHE A 222 4.60 -14.53 -13.85
C PHE A 222 4.81 -16.03 -14.11
N ASP A 223 3.95 -16.64 -14.92
CA ASP A 223 4.03 -18.07 -15.28
C ASP A 223 5.35 -18.38 -16.00
N LYS A 224 5.78 -17.53 -16.94
CA LYS A 224 7.09 -17.67 -17.62
C LYS A 224 8.25 -17.64 -16.63
N THR A 225 8.19 -16.75 -15.64
CA THR A 225 9.24 -16.60 -14.63
C THR A 225 9.31 -17.83 -13.73
N ILE A 226 8.17 -18.31 -13.24
CA ILE A 226 8.07 -19.55 -12.47
C ILE A 226 8.59 -20.73 -13.26
N GLN A 227 8.18 -20.89 -14.53
CA GLN A 227 8.65 -21.99 -15.35
C GLN A 227 10.16 -21.94 -15.59
N ARG A 228 10.76 -20.76 -15.80
CA ARG A 228 12.22 -20.64 -15.88
C ARG A 228 12.91 -21.05 -14.58
N TRP A 229 12.30 -20.76 -13.44
CA TRP A 229 12.87 -21.08 -12.13
C TRP A 229 12.73 -22.57 -11.77
N ILE A 230 11.64 -23.23 -12.20
CA ILE A 230 11.38 -24.66 -11.98
C ILE A 230 12.14 -25.55 -12.97
N ARG A 231 12.38 -25.09 -14.21
CA ARG A 231 13.07 -25.86 -15.27
C ARG A 231 14.42 -26.48 -14.83
N PRO A 232 15.30 -25.81 -14.08
CA PRO A 232 16.54 -26.40 -13.55
C PRO A 232 16.29 -27.56 -12.58
N PHE A 233 15.27 -27.46 -11.73
CA PHE A 233 14.93 -28.49 -10.75
C PHE A 233 14.30 -29.72 -11.40
N ARG A 234 13.48 -29.52 -12.44
CA ARG A 234 12.84 -30.61 -13.19
C ARG A 234 13.79 -31.39 -14.12
N ARG A 235 14.98 -30.84 -14.41
CA ARG A 235 16.03 -31.52 -15.20
C ARG A 235 17.02 -32.32 -14.33
N ARG A 236 16.90 -32.24 -13.00
CA ARG A 236 17.75 -32.95 -12.03
C ARG A 236 17.02 -34.09 -11.29
N SER A 237 15.73 -34.25 -11.54
CA SER A 237 14.92 -35.43 -11.18
C SER A 237 14.65 -36.26 -12.43
#